data_AF-E3E806-F1
#
_entry.id   AF-E3E806-F1
#
_cell.length_a   1.000
_cell.length_b   1.000
_cell.length_c   1.000
_cell.angle_alpha   90.00
_cell.angle_beta   90.00
_cell.angle_gamma   90.00
#
_symmetry.space_group_name_H-M   'P 1'
#
loop_
_entity.id
_entity.type
_entity.pdbx_description
1 polymer ?
#
loop_
_entity_poly.entity_id
_entity_poly.type
_entity_poly.pdbx_seq_one_letter_code
_entity_poly.pdbx_strand_id
1 'polypeptide(L)'
;MMVAISIFRASGALDYVISWVTPWIKNWGVPGEVLPLGLLRPLTGTGSLAFTTDLIRTYGPDSMIGRIASTIQGSTDTTLYVLTVYFGAVGIRNGRYALKVGLFSDVVGFVAAIAICLLVF
;
A
#
# COMPACT_ATOMS: atom_id res chain seq x y z
N MET A 1 9.29 -10.82 -8.80
CA MET A 1 8.49 -9.63 -8.42
C MET A 1 9.16 -8.32 -8.74
N MET A 2 10.43 -8.07 -8.36
CA MET A 2 11.11 -6.79 -8.67
C MET A 2 11.07 -6.41 -10.16
N VAL A 3 11.26 -7.37 -11.08
CA VAL A 3 11.14 -7.14 -12.53
C VAL A 3 9.74 -6.67 -12.95
N ALA A 4 8.69 -7.25 -12.36
CA ALA A 4 7.31 -6.86 -12.65
C ALA A 4 7.01 -5.44 -12.14
N ILE A 5 7.53 -5.08 -10.97
CA ILE A 5 7.37 -3.73 -10.39
C ILE A 5 8.14 -2.70 -11.21
N SER A 6 9.37 -3.03 -11.63
CA SER A 6 10.14 -2.15 -12.50
C SER A 6 9.49 -1.97 -13.87
N ILE A 7 8.90 -3.02 -14.44
CA ILE A 7 8.12 -2.91 -15.69
C ILE A 7 6.85 -2.09 -15.46
N PHE A 8 6.14 -2.29 -14.34
CA PHE A 8 4.91 -1.56 -14.02
C PHE A 8 5.15 -0.07 -13.75
N ARG A 9 6.34 0.27 -13.25
CA ARG A 9 6.82 1.66 -13.13
C ARG A 9 7.25 2.22 -14.48
N ALA A 10 8.07 1.47 -15.23
CA ALA A 10 8.56 1.88 -16.54
C ALA A 10 7.46 1.98 -17.60
N SER A 11 6.34 1.26 -17.43
CA SER A 11 5.20 1.30 -18.33
C SER A 11 4.34 2.55 -18.15
N GLY A 12 4.57 3.36 -17.11
CA GLY A 12 3.75 4.53 -16.79
C GLY A 12 2.34 4.18 -16.27
N ALA A 13 2.03 2.89 -16.05
CA ALA A 13 0.75 2.48 -15.48
C ALA A 13 0.56 3.04 -14.06
N LEU A 14 1.65 3.08 -13.30
CA LEU A 14 1.75 3.72 -12.00
C LEU A 14 1.45 5.22 -12.08
N ASP A 15 2.05 5.93 -13.03
CA ASP A 15 1.83 7.36 -13.25
C ASP A 15 0.40 7.67 -13.72
N TYR A 16 -0.22 6.75 -14.46
CA TYR A 16 -1.62 6.85 -14.86
C TYR A 16 -2.56 6.74 -13.65
N VAL A 17 -2.32 5.78 -12.75
CA VAL A 17 -3.10 5.64 -11.50
C VAL A 17 -2.89 6.85 -10.60
N ILE A 18 -1.64 7.30 -10.45
CA ILE A 18 -1.32 8.49 -9.65
C ILE A 18 -2.01 9.71 -10.25
N SER A 19 -1.90 9.97 -11.55
CA SER A 19 -2.52 11.15 -12.18
C SER A 19 -4.05 11.16 -12.12
N TRP A 20 -4.71 9.99 -12.12
CA TRP A 20 -6.15 9.88 -11.91
C TRP A 20 -6.60 10.16 -10.48
N VAL A 21 -5.81 9.73 -9.50
CA VAL A 21 -6.18 9.82 -8.08
C VAL A 21 -5.67 11.12 -7.44
N THR A 22 -4.58 11.70 -7.96
CA THR A 22 -3.99 12.97 -7.50
C THR A 22 -5.01 14.11 -7.40
N PRO A 23 -5.89 14.41 -8.38
CA PRO A 23 -6.81 15.54 -8.26
C PRO A 23 -7.81 15.41 -7.10
N TRP A 24 -8.13 14.18 -6.67
CA TRP A 24 -9.04 13.92 -5.55
C TRP A 24 -8.35 14.10 -4.19
N ILE A 25 -7.03 13.94 -4.18
CA ILE A 25 -6.25 13.80 -2.95
C ILE A 25 -5.32 15.02 -2.71
N LYS A 26 -5.06 15.83 -3.74
CA LYS A 26 -4.23 17.03 -3.67
C LYS A 26 -4.73 18.06 -2.66
N ASN A 27 -6.04 18.14 -2.44
CA ASN A 27 -6.62 19.05 -1.45
C ASN A 27 -6.43 18.58 0.00
N TRP A 28 -6.03 17.33 0.24
CA TRP A 28 -5.89 16.73 1.57
C TRP A 28 -4.43 16.66 2.05
N GLY A 29 -3.47 17.22 1.29
CA GLY A 29 -2.05 17.26 1.67
C GLY A 29 -1.35 15.90 1.62
N VAL A 30 -1.95 14.90 0.98
CA VAL A 30 -1.39 13.55 0.88
C VAL A 30 -0.46 13.45 -0.34
N PRO A 31 0.75 12.88 -0.19
CA PRO A 31 1.66 12.66 -1.31
C PRO A 31 1.06 11.67 -2.32
N GLY A 32 1.08 12.00 -3.61
CA GLY A 32 0.56 11.10 -4.66
C GLY A 32 1.40 9.82 -4.82
N GLU A 33 2.66 9.88 -4.39
CA GLU A 33 3.67 8.84 -4.51
C GLU A 33 3.38 7.63 -3.63
N VAL A 34 2.62 7.80 -2.54
CA VAL A 34 2.26 6.70 -1.62
C VAL A 34 0.99 5.97 -2.04
N LEU A 35 0.19 6.52 -2.95
CA LEU A 35 -1.07 5.92 -3.42
C LEU A 35 -0.93 4.49 -3.97
N PRO A 36 0.15 4.16 -4.69
CA PRO A 36 0.34 2.81 -5.18
C PRO A 36 0.51 1.76 -4.07
N LEU A 37 0.96 2.17 -2.88
CA LEU A 37 1.02 1.26 -1.72
C LEU A 37 -0.37 0.82 -1.30
N GLY A 38 -1.40 1.65 -1.43
CA GLY A 38 -2.78 1.27 -1.12
C GLY A 38 -3.29 0.12 -2.00
N LEU A 39 -2.78 -0.01 -3.23
CA LEU A 39 -3.11 -1.11 -4.14
C LEU A 39 -2.17 -2.30 -3.97
N LEU A 40 -0.88 -2.06 -3.78
CA LEU A 40 0.12 -3.12 -3.67
C LEU A 40 0.01 -3.86 -2.33
N ARG A 41 -0.30 -3.15 -1.24
CA ARG A 41 -0.29 -3.70 0.12
C ARG A 41 -1.28 -4.85 0.34
N PRO A 42 -2.55 -4.79 -0.13
CA PRO A 42 -3.49 -5.91 -0.01
C PRO A 42 -3.12 -7.13 -0.86
N LEU A 43 -2.39 -6.90 -1.96
CA LEU A 43 -2.09 -7.90 -2.98
C LEU A 43 -0.77 -8.64 -2.72
N THR A 44 0.27 -7.90 -2.31
CA THR A 44 1.64 -8.42 -2.19
C THR A 44 2.47 -7.67 -1.14
N GLY A 45 2.84 -8.37 -0.06
CA GLY A 45 3.72 -7.80 0.97
C GLY A 45 5.16 -7.58 0.49
N THR A 46 5.68 -8.45 -0.38
CA THR A 46 7.05 -8.29 -0.94
C THR A 46 7.10 -7.22 -2.01
N GLY A 47 6.03 -7.04 -2.78
CA GLY A 47 5.94 -5.97 -3.77
C GLY A 47 5.74 -4.60 -3.12
N SER A 48 4.92 -4.50 -2.08
CA SER A 48 4.79 -3.27 -1.30
C SER A 48 6.11 -2.90 -0.61
N LEU A 49 6.88 -3.88 -0.12
CA LEU A 49 8.18 -3.64 0.50
C LEU A 49 9.21 -3.11 -0.52
N ALA A 50 9.25 -3.70 -1.71
CA ALA A 50 10.15 -3.22 -2.77
C ALA A 50 9.82 -1.78 -3.17
N PHE A 51 8.53 -1.45 -3.29
CA PHE A 51 8.08 -0.09 -3.59
C PHE A 51 8.39 0.89 -2.46
N THR A 52 8.15 0.50 -1.20
CA THR A 52 8.50 1.30 -0.02
C THR A 52 10.00 1.59 0.03
N THR A 53 10.83 0.59 -0.25
CA THR A 53 12.29 0.74 -0.30
C THR A 53 12.72 1.71 -1.40
N ASP A 54 12.06 1.66 -2.56
CA ASP A 54 12.29 2.60 -3.67
C ASP A 54 11.93 4.03 -3.26
N LEU A 55 10.75 4.24 -2.65
CA LEU A 55 10.34 5.55 -2.13
C LEU A 55 11.34 6.11 -1.10
N ILE A 56 11.80 5.29 -0.16
CA ILE A 56 12.79 5.70 0.84
C ILE A 56 14.13 6.05 0.18
N ARG A 57 14.54 5.32 -0.86
CA ARG A 57 15.76 5.63 -1.62
C ARG A 57 15.64 6.93 -2.42
N THR A 58 14.46 7.23 -2.98
CA THR A 58 14.23 8.41 -3.81
C THR A 58 14.02 9.68 -2.99
N TYR A 59 13.23 9.62 -1.92
CA TYR A 59 12.83 10.79 -1.13
C TYR A 59 13.56 10.91 0.21
N GLY A 60 14.26 9.86 0.64
CA GLY A 60 14.90 9.78 1.95
C GLY A 60 13.97 9.24 3.04
N PRO A 61 14.52 8.58 4.08
CA PRO A 61 13.73 7.97 5.16
C PRO A 61 13.00 8.99 6.04
N ASP A 62 13.57 10.18 6.22
CA ASP A 62 12.98 11.26 7.03
C ASP A 62 11.92 12.08 6.29
N SER A 63 11.75 11.85 4.99
CA SER A 63 10.71 12.52 4.23
C SER A 63 9.32 12.07 4.66
N MET A 64 8.33 12.93 4.47
CA MET A 64 6.94 12.59 4.73
C MET A 64 6.48 11.34 3.94
N ILE A 65 6.94 11.22 2.70
CA ILE A 65 6.69 10.06 1.83
C ILE A 65 7.31 8.79 2.45
N GLY A 66 8.57 8.87 2.89
CA GLY A 66 9.28 7.75 3.52
C GLY A 66 8.63 7.30 4.83
N ARG A 67 8.19 8.24 5.67
CA ARG A 67 7.47 7.97 6.93
C ARG A 67 6.13 7.30 6.67
N ILE A 68 5.29 7.86 5.79
CA ILE A 68 4.00 7.26 5.44
C ILE A 68 4.19 5.86 4.84
N ALA A 69 5.12 5.70 3.90
CA ALA A 69 5.40 4.41 3.27
C ALA A 69 5.84 3.36 4.30
N SER A 70 6.70 3.75 5.24
CA SER A 70 7.16 2.87 6.33
C SER A 70 6.01 2.49 7.27
N THR A 71 5.14 3.42 7.64
CA THR A 71 3.98 3.15 8.48
C THR A 71 3.00 2.19 7.80
N ILE A 72 2.66 2.41 6.54
CA ILE A 72 1.80 1.48 5.78
C ILE A 72 2.43 0.08 5.70
N GLN A 73 3.73 0.01 5.43
CA GLN A 73 4.47 -1.25 5.33
C GLN A 73 4.63 -1.98 6.69
N GLY A 74 4.50 -1.28 7.81
CA GLY A 74 4.62 -1.85 9.16
C GLY A 74 3.28 -2.16 9.85
N SER A 75 2.19 -1.49 9.50
CA SER A 75 0.94 -1.54 10.28
C SER A 75 -0.09 -2.57 9.85
N THR A 76 -0.06 -3.05 8.60
CA THR A 76 -1.06 -4.01 8.07
C THR A 76 -0.41 -5.29 7.60
N ASP A 77 -1.18 -6.34 7.39
CA ASP A 77 -0.72 -7.55 6.70
C ASP A 77 -1.35 -7.63 5.29
N THR A 78 -0.89 -8.56 4.46
CA THR A 78 -1.38 -8.66 3.07
C THR A 78 -2.69 -9.45 3.00
N THR A 79 -3.84 -8.81 2.73
CA THR A 79 -5.18 -9.45 2.74
C THR A 79 -5.26 -10.73 1.89
N LEU A 80 -4.76 -10.72 0.65
CA LEU A 80 -4.78 -11.93 -0.19
C LEU A 80 -3.86 -13.04 0.34
N TYR A 81 -2.75 -12.69 0.97
CA TYR A 81 -1.85 -13.66 1.59
C TYR A 81 -2.52 -14.33 2.80
N VAL A 82 -3.21 -13.55 3.65
CA VAL A 82 -3.99 -14.09 4.78
C VAL A 82 -5.07 -15.05 4.28
N LEU A 83 -5.82 -14.67 3.24
CA LEU A 83 -6.89 -15.49 2.67
C LEU A 83 -6.41 -16.79 2.02
N THR A 84 -5.22 -16.79 1.44
CA THR A 84 -4.72 -17.96 0.69
C THR A 84 -3.84 -18.85 1.56
N VAL A 85 -2.91 -18.26 2.30
CA VAL A 85 -1.90 -18.99 3.08
C VAL A 85 -2.39 -19.28 4.49
N TYR A 86 -2.88 -18.26 5.23
CA TYR A 86 -3.26 -18.48 6.63
C TYR A 86 -4.54 -19.29 6.73
N PHE A 87 -5.57 -18.93 5.95
CA PHE A 87 -6.81 -19.71 5.91
C PHE A 87 -6.59 -21.10 5.30
N GLY A 88 -5.70 -21.21 4.31
CA GLY A 88 -5.31 -22.50 3.72
C GLY A 88 -4.63 -23.42 4.74
N ALA A 89 -3.72 -22.90 5.55
CA ALA A 89 -2.99 -23.66 6.57
C ALA A 89 -3.89 -24.19 7.69
N VAL A 90 -4.93 -23.44 8.08
CA VAL A 90 -5.88 -23.82 9.15
C VAL A 90 -7.13 -24.51 8.59
N GLY A 91 -7.26 -24.65 7.27
CA GLY A 91 -8.38 -25.34 6.62
C GLY A 91 -9.71 -24.57 6.64
N ILE A 92 -9.67 -23.23 6.70
CA ILE A 92 -10.88 -22.40 6.66
C ILE A 92 -11.51 -22.46 5.26
N ARG A 93 -12.72 -23.03 5.18
CA ARG A 93 -13.47 -23.16 3.91
C ARG A 93 -14.43 -22.00 3.61
N ASN A 94 -14.84 -21.25 4.63
CA ASN A 94 -15.86 -20.19 4.51
C ASN A 94 -15.28 -18.79 4.72
N GLY A 95 -14.44 -18.31 3.78
CA GLY A 95 -13.77 -17.00 3.85
C GLY A 95 -14.51 -15.83 3.18
N ARG A 96 -15.75 -16.01 2.71
CA ARG A 96 -16.44 -15.05 1.82
C ARG A 96 -16.49 -13.60 2.37
N TYR A 97 -16.71 -13.44 3.66
CA TYR A 97 -16.77 -12.12 4.30
C TYR A 97 -15.38 -11.55 4.60
N ALA A 98 -14.39 -12.40 4.81
CA ALA A 98 -13.04 -11.98 5.18
C ALA A 98 -12.37 -11.13 4.08
N LEU A 99 -12.65 -11.40 2.80
CA LEU A 99 -12.14 -10.54 1.72
C LEU A 99 -12.71 -9.12 1.79
N LYS A 100 -14.02 -8.98 2.01
CA LYS A 100 -14.66 -7.65 2.09
C LYS A 100 -14.17 -6.88 3.30
N VAL A 101 -14.11 -7.54 4.46
CA VAL A 101 -13.63 -6.93 5.70
C VAL A 101 -12.15 -6.61 5.60
N GLY A 102 -11.32 -7.50 5.04
CA GLY A 102 -9.89 -7.28 4.84
C GLY A 102 -9.60 -6.08 3.94
N LEU A 103 -10.22 -6.01 2.76
CA LEU A 103 -10.07 -4.86 1.85
C LEU A 103 -10.57 -3.55 2.48
N PHE A 104 -11.65 -3.60 3.25
CA PHE A 104 -12.12 -2.41 3.98
C PHE A 104 -11.13 -1.98 5.06
N SER A 105 -10.59 -2.93 5.83
CA SER A 105 -9.54 -2.67 6.82
C SER A 105 -8.27 -2.12 6.19
N ASP A 106 -7.90 -2.58 4.98
CA ASP A 106 -6.76 -2.05 4.24
C ASP A 106 -6.94 -0.57 3.87
N VAL A 107 -8.14 -0.20 3.40
CA VAL A 107 -8.47 1.21 3.10
C VAL A 107 -8.42 2.05 4.37
N VAL A 108 -9.03 1.59 5.46
CA VAL A 108 -9.01 2.29 6.75
C VAL A 108 -7.58 2.43 7.28
N GLY A 109 -6.77 1.36 7.20
CA GLY A 109 -5.38 1.36 7.64
C GLY A 109 -4.51 2.31 6.82
N PHE A 110 -4.72 2.37 5.50
CA PHE A 110 -4.03 3.31 4.63
C PHE A 110 -4.35 4.77 4.99
N VAL A 111 -5.64 5.09 5.16
CA VAL A 111 -6.08 6.45 5.56
C VAL A 111 -5.57 6.80 6.95
N ALA A 112 -5.62 5.87 7.90
CA ALA A 112 -5.13 6.07 9.26
C ALA A 112 -3.61 6.32 9.29
N ALA A 113 -2.82 5.56 8.51
CA ALA A 113 -1.38 5.77 8.41
C ALA A 113 -1.05 7.18 7.91
N ILE A 114 -1.74 7.65 6.87
CA ILE A 114 -1.56 9.00 6.34
C ILE A 114 -1.95 10.06 7.38
N ALA A 115 -3.12 9.91 8.01
CA ALA A 115 -3.60 10.87 9.01
C ALA A 115 -2.66 10.97 10.22
N ILE A 116 -2.18 9.84 10.74
CA ILE A 116 -1.24 9.82 11.86
C ILE A 116 0.08 10.47 11.47
N CYS A 117 0.62 10.16 10.29
CA CYS A 117 1.86 10.81 9.84
C CYS A 117 1.68 12.32 9.69
N LEU A 118 0.54 12.80 9.17
CA LEU A 118 0.24 14.24 9.05
C LEU A 118 0.03 14.96 10.38
N LEU A 119 -0.38 14.23 11.43
CA LEU A 119 -0.60 14.81 12.77
C LEU A 119 0.68 14.81 13.62
N VAL A 120 1.54 13.82 13.46
CA VAL A 120 2.72 13.61 14.32
C VAL A 120 3.98 14.26 13.76
N PHE A 121 4.08 14.41 12.43
CA PHE A 121 5.28 14.88 11.73
C PHE A 121 5.01 16.14 10.91
#